data_AF-A0A453LNW8-F1
#
_entry.id   AF-A0A453LNW8-F1
#
_cell.length_a   1.000
_cell.length_b   1.000
_cell.length_c   1.000
_cell.angle_alpha   90.00
_cell.angle_beta   90.00
_cell.angle_gamma   90.00
#
_symmetry.space_group_name_H-M   'P 1'
#
loop_
_entity.id
_entity.type
_entity.pdbx_description
1 polymer ?
#
loop_
_entity_poly.entity_id
_entity_poly.type
_entity_poly.pdbx_seq_one_letter_code
_entity_poly.pdbx_strand_id
1 'polypeptide(L)'
;FMKLAVPSALMVCLEWWSFELLVLLSGLLANPKLEASVLSICLNTASLTFMIPFGLGAAISTRVSNELGAGRPEAARLATRVTMVLGLVTGVSLGLIMISVRNLWGYAYSNEKEVVEYIARMMPLLSVSIIFDDMQCVLSGVVRGCGLQRIGACVNLSAYYLVGIPAALCFAFVFHLGGMGLWFGIICGLIVQMLLLLAITMRTNWD
;
A
#
# COMPACT_ATOMS: atom_id res chain seq x y z
N PHE A 1 -7.67 24.84 7.06
CA PHE A 1 -6.41 24.17 6.66
C PHE A 1 -6.01 23.05 7.63
N MET A 2 -5.54 23.35 8.85
CA MET A 2 -5.02 22.33 9.80
C MET A 2 -5.98 21.17 10.10
N LYS A 3 -7.29 21.44 10.15
CA LYS A 3 -8.34 20.43 10.36
C LYS A 3 -8.35 19.30 9.32
N LEU A 4 -7.85 19.55 8.10
CA LEU A 4 -7.76 18.59 7.00
C LEU A 4 -6.31 18.12 6.78
N ALA A 5 -5.34 19.03 6.96
CA ALA A 5 -3.92 18.73 6.78
C ALA A 5 -3.42 17.68 7.78
N VAL A 6 -3.77 17.80 9.07
CA VAL A 6 -3.33 16.85 10.10
C VAL A 6 -3.85 15.43 9.84
N PRO A 7 -5.16 15.20 9.60
CA PRO A 7 -5.64 13.87 9.22
C PRO A 7 -5.02 13.34 7.92
N SER A 8 -4.76 14.20 6.93
CA SER A 8 -4.12 13.79 5.68
C SER A 8 -2.68 13.33 5.90
N ALA A 9 -1.92 14.06 6.73
CA ALA A 9 -0.57 13.65 7.12
C ALA A 9 -0.61 12.31 7.86
N LEU A 10 -1.56 12.13 8.79
CA LEU A 10 -1.73 10.87 9.52
C LEU A 10 -2.08 9.71 8.59
N MET A 11 -2.93 9.89 7.59
CA MET A 11 -3.22 8.84 6.60
C MET A 11 -1.92 8.31 5.99
N VAL A 12 -1.07 9.20 5.49
CA VAL A 12 0.21 8.83 4.86
C VAL A 12 1.17 8.27 5.92
N CYS A 13 1.46 9.00 6.99
CA CYS A 13 2.47 8.61 7.97
C CYS A 13 2.18 7.26 8.65
N LEU A 14 0.92 6.97 8.99
CA LEU A 14 0.56 5.71 9.64
C LEU A 14 0.90 4.50 8.77
N GLU A 15 0.65 4.61 7.46
CA GLU A 15 0.97 3.59 6.48
C GLU A 15 2.49 3.42 6.36
N TRP A 16 3.23 4.51 6.10
CA TRP A 16 4.70 4.45 5.98
C TRP A 16 5.39 3.93 7.24
N TRP A 17 4.98 4.39 8.43
CA TRP A 17 5.55 3.92 9.69
C TRP A 17 5.26 2.45 9.94
N SER A 18 4.13 1.91 9.46
CA SER A 18 3.85 0.48 9.58
C SER A 18 4.86 -0.37 8.80
N PHE A 19 5.29 0.09 7.62
CA PHE A 19 6.33 -0.57 6.85
C PHE A 19 7.71 -0.48 7.52
N GLU A 20 8.07 0.67 8.08
CA GLU A 20 9.32 0.83 8.83
C GLU A 20 9.34 -0.06 10.09
N LEU A 21 8.21 -0.19 10.78
CA LEU A 21 8.07 -1.11 11.91
C LEU A 21 8.34 -2.56 11.48
N LEU A 22 7.91 -2.99 10.29
CA LEU A 22 8.22 -4.35 9.80
C LEU A 22 9.72 -4.55 9.58
N VAL A 23 10.42 -3.57 9.02
CA VAL A 23 11.87 -3.61 8.86
C VAL A 23 12.55 -3.70 10.23
N LEU A 24 12.11 -2.91 11.21
CA LEU A 24 12.63 -3.01 12.58
C LEU A 24 12.36 -4.39 13.21
N LEU A 25 11.16 -4.94 13.03
CA LEU A 25 10.78 -6.27 13.53
C LEU A 25 11.58 -7.40 12.89
N SER A 26 11.99 -7.26 11.63
CA SER A 26 12.84 -8.25 10.97
C SER A 26 14.21 -8.41 11.62
N GLY A 27 14.70 -7.36 12.30
CA GLY A 27 15.92 -7.40 13.11
C GLY A 27 15.83 -8.28 14.37
N LEU A 28 14.62 -8.75 14.73
CA LEU A 28 14.38 -9.68 15.84
C LEU A 28 14.24 -11.14 15.38
N LEU A 29 14.32 -11.41 14.08
CA LEU A 29 14.26 -12.77 13.52
C LEU A 29 15.60 -13.50 13.68
N ALA A 30 15.58 -14.83 13.48
CA ALA A 30 16.73 -15.71 13.73
C ALA A 30 17.98 -15.36 12.89
N ASN A 31 17.80 -14.89 11.65
CA ASN A 31 18.88 -14.34 10.81
C ASN A 31 18.62 -12.86 10.52
N PRO A 32 18.91 -11.96 11.48
CA PRO A 32 18.45 -10.58 11.42
C PRO A 32 19.13 -9.79 10.30
N LYS A 33 20.38 -10.13 9.93
CA LYS A 33 21.08 -9.49 8.82
C LYS A 33 20.44 -9.80 7.48
N LEU A 34 20.13 -11.08 7.23
CA LEU A 34 19.48 -11.52 5.99
C LEU A 34 18.06 -10.96 5.89
N GLU A 35 17.25 -11.14 6.93
CA GLU A 35 15.84 -10.74 6.93
C GLU A 35 15.70 -9.21 6.79
N ALA A 36 16.49 -8.42 7.53
CA ALA A 36 16.46 -6.97 7.42
C ALA A 36 16.93 -6.47 6.05
N SER A 37 17.95 -7.10 5.46
CA SER A 37 18.44 -6.74 4.13
C SER A 37 17.37 -7.03 3.06
N VAL A 38 16.75 -8.21 3.10
CA VAL A 38 15.70 -8.61 2.14
C VAL A 38 14.47 -7.73 2.31
N LEU A 39 14.00 -7.47 3.54
CA LEU A 39 12.85 -6.59 3.77
C LEU A 39 13.12 -5.14 3.36
N SER A 40 14.32 -4.62 3.60
CA SER A 40 14.70 -3.28 3.16
C SER A 40 14.68 -3.16 1.64
N ILE A 41 15.20 -4.17 0.91
CA ILE A 41 15.14 -4.20 -0.55
C ILE A 41 13.70 -4.33 -1.05
N CYS A 42 12.88 -5.16 -0.40
CA CYS A 42 11.45 -5.26 -0.70
C CYS A 42 10.74 -3.91 -0.50
N LEU A 43 11.00 -3.22 0.60
CA LEU A 43 10.42 -1.91 0.89
C LEU A 43 10.86 -0.84 -0.11
N ASN A 44 12.13 -0.85 -0.51
CA ASN A 44 12.63 0.07 -1.53
C ASN A 44 11.96 -0.20 -2.89
N THR A 45 11.79 -1.46 -3.25
CA THR A 45 11.10 -1.88 -4.49
C THR A 45 9.63 -1.47 -4.48
N ALA A 46 8.95 -1.68 -3.35
CA ALA A 46 7.57 -1.24 -3.14
C ALA A 46 7.47 0.30 -3.23
N SER A 47 8.40 1.02 -2.60
CA SER A 47 8.43 2.49 -2.65
C SER A 47 8.64 3.03 -4.06
N LEU A 48 9.50 2.40 -4.86
CA LEU A 48 9.73 2.76 -6.25
C LEU A 48 8.45 2.60 -7.09
N THR A 49 7.78 1.46 -6.94
CA THR A 49 6.56 1.16 -7.68
C THR A 49 5.37 2.01 -7.20
N PHE A 50 5.33 2.36 -5.91
CA PHE A 50 4.30 3.20 -5.29
C PHE A 50 4.21 4.63 -5.86
N MET A 51 5.28 5.16 -6.46
CA MET A 51 5.26 6.53 -7.01
C MET A 51 4.20 6.72 -8.11
N ILE A 52 3.90 5.65 -8.86
CA ILE A 52 2.88 5.66 -9.93
C ILE A 52 1.47 5.76 -9.33
N PRO A 53 1.02 4.84 -8.45
CA PRO A 53 -0.29 4.95 -7.81
C PRO A 53 -0.42 6.19 -6.94
N PHE A 54 0.67 6.66 -6.30
CA PHE A 54 0.65 7.92 -5.58
C PHE A 54 0.28 9.10 -6.49
N GLY A 55 0.83 9.14 -7.71
CA GLY A 55 0.45 10.10 -8.74
C GLY A 55 -1.03 10.00 -9.15
N LEU A 56 -1.54 8.77 -9.37
CA LEU A 56 -2.96 8.54 -9.67
C LEU A 56 -3.86 9.01 -8.52
N GLY A 57 -3.50 8.71 -7.28
CA GLY A 57 -4.19 9.14 -6.07
C GLY A 57 -4.25 10.66 -5.93
N ALA A 58 -3.17 11.37 -6.26
CA ALA A 58 -3.15 12.84 -6.27
C ALA A 58 -4.03 13.42 -7.39
N ALA A 59 -4.00 12.81 -8.58
CA ALA A 59 -4.81 13.23 -9.73
C ALA A 59 -6.32 13.08 -9.44
N ILE A 60 -6.75 11.93 -8.91
CA ILE A 60 -8.16 11.72 -8.57
C ILE A 60 -8.61 12.59 -7.40
N SER A 61 -7.76 12.82 -6.39
CA SER A 61 -8.08 13.74 -5.31
C SER A 61 -8.38 15.13 -5.83
N THR A 62 -7.58 15.63 -6.78
CA THR A 62 -7.77 16.95 -7.40
C THR A 62 -9.02 16.99 -8.28
N ARG A 63 -9.25 15.95 -9.08
CA ARG A 63 -10.45 15.86 -9.94
C ARG A 63 -11.73 15.82 -9.13
N VAL A 64 -11.81 14.93 -8.14
CA VAL A 64 -12.99 14.80 -7.28
C VAL A 64 -13.25 16.09 -6.51
N SER A 65 -12.23 16.73 -5.93
CA SER A 65 -12.44 17.99 -5.22
C SER A 65 -12.95 19.11 -6.12
N ASN A 66 -12.48 19.17 -7.37
CA ASN A 66 -12.92 20.19 -8.33
C ASN A 66 -14.35 19.96 -8.81
N GLU A 67 -14.71 18.72 -9.16
CA GLU A 67 -16.07 18.40 -9.62
C GLU A 67 -17.10 18.56 -8.48
N LEU A 68 -16.78 18.13 -7.25
CA LEU A 68 -17.63 18.37 -6.08
C LEU A 68 -17.76 19.87 -5.78
N GLY A 69 -16.65 20.62 -5.81
CA GLY A 69 -16.67 22.07 -5.64
C GLY A 69 -17.47 22.82 -6.71
N ALA A 70 -17.61 22.24 -7.90
CA ALA A 70 -18.43 22.76 -9.00
C ALA A 70 -19.90 22.29 -8.96
N GLY A 71 -20.31 21.52 -7.95
CA GLY A 71 -21.67 20.95 -7.87
C GLY A 71 -21.95 19.88 -8.92
N ARG A 72 -20.93 19.11 -9.35
CA ARG A 72 -21.02 18.08 -10.40
C ARG A 72 -20.78 16.67 -9.83
N PRO A 73 -21.71 16.13 -9.02
CA PRO A 73 -21.53 14.84 -8.34
C PRO A 73 -21.33 13.66 -9.30
N GLU A 74 -22.06 13.64 -10.42
CA GLU A 74 -21.94 12.58 -11.41
C GLU A 74 -20.57 12.56 -12.12
N ALA A 75 -19.97 13.74 -12.35
CA ALA A 75 -18.63 13.84 -12.92
C ALA A 75 -17.57 13.33 -11.92
N ALA A 76 -17.73 13.63 -10.62
CA ALA A 76 -16.86 13.12 -9.56
C ALA A 76 -16.94 11.58 -9.44
N ARG A 77 -18.15 11.02 -9.55
CA ARG A 77 -18.39 9.57 -9.55
C ARG A 77 -17.78 8.89 -10.79
N LEU A 78 -17.92 9.50 -11.97
CA LEU A 78 -17.31 9.00 -13.20
C LEU A 78 -15.78 9.02 -13.11
N ALA A 79 -15.20 10.13 -12.65
CA ALA A 79 -13.75 10.24 -12.44
C ALA A 79 -13.23 9.13 -11.51
N THR A 80 -13.96 8.87 -10.41
CA THR A 80 -13.62 7.80 -9.47
C THR A 80 -13.62 6.42 -10.15
N ARG A 81 -14.65 6.09 -10.93
CA ARG A 81 -14.72 4.80 -11.64
C ARG A 81 -13.60 4.64 -12.66
N VAL A 82 -13.33 5.69 -13.44
CA VAL A 82 -12.27 5.66 -14.46
C VAL A 82 -10.90 5.48 -13.81
N THR A 83 -10.59 6.22 -12.75
CA THR A 83 -9.29 6.06 -12.08
C THR A 83 -9.16 4.72 -11.35
N MET A 84 -10.25 4.14 -10.83
CA MET A 84 -10.20 2.78 -10.28
C MET A 84 -9.83 1.72 -11.34
N VAL A 85 -10.36 1.85 -12.56
CA VAL A 85 -9.98 0.95 -13.67
C VAL A 85 -8.53 1.19 -14.08
N LEU A 86 -8.12 2.45 -14.21
CA LEU A 86 -6.72 2.79 -14.50
C LEU A 86 -5.78 2.21 -13.44
N GLY A 87 -6.13 2.33 -12.16
CA GLY A 87 -5.36 1.79 -11.05
C GLY A 87 -5.21 0.27 -11.10
N LEU A 88 -6.31 -0.46 -11.37
CA LEU A 88 -6.23 -1.90 -11.56
C LEU A 88 -5.31 -2.27 -12.74
N VAL A 89 -5.41 -1.56 -13.86
CA VAL A 89 -4.55 -1.79 -15.03
C VAL A 89 -3.09 -1.49 -14.72
N THR A 90 -2.78 -0.40 -14.03
CA THR A 90 -1.40 -0.06 -13.64
C THR A 90 -0.85 -1.06 -12.64
N GLY A 91 -1.61 -1.40 -11.59
CA GLY A 91 -1.22 -2.39 -10.58
C GLY A 91 -0.92 -3.76 -11.19
N VAL A 92 -1.79 -4.26 -12.09
CA VAL A 92 -1.56 -5.54 -12.79
C VAL A 92 -0.34 -5.45 -13.70
N SER A 93 -0.18 -4.35 -14.45
CA SER A 93 0.97 -4.16 -15.34
C SER A 93 2.29 -4.14 -14.57
N LEU A 94 2.36 -3.40 -13.45
CA LEU A 94 3.53 -3.34 -12.58
C LEU A 94 3.82 -4.68 -11.91
N GLY A 95 2.79 -5.38 -11.42
CA GLY A 95 2.93 -6.72 -10.86
C GLY A 95 3.52 -7.72 -11.86
N LEU A 96 3.05 -7.70 -13.11
CA LEU A 96 3.60 -8.54 -14.18
C LEU A 96 5.07 -8.21 -14.51
N ILE A 97 5.42 -6.92 -14.55
CA ILE A 97 6.81 -6.48 -14.74
C ILE A 97 7.68 -7.03 -13.61
N MET A 98 7.27 -6.91 -12.35
CA MET A 98 8.01 -7.40 -11.20
C MET A 98 8.22 -8.92 -11.22
N ILE A 99 7.18 -9.68 -11.57
CA ILE A 99 7.30 -11.13 -11.73
C ILE A 99 8.29 -11.47 -12.84
N SER A 100 8.28 -10.71 -13.94
CA SER A 100 9.16 -10.96 -15.09
C SER A 100 10.63 -10.71 -14.76
N VAL A 101 10.94 -9.68 -13.95
CA VAL A 101 12.32 -9.33 -13.56
C VAL A 101 12.78 -10.01 -12.27
N ARG A 102 11.96 -10.88 -11.65
CA ARG A 102 12.18 -11.37 -10.28
C ARG A 102 13.55 -12.01 -10.02
N ASN A 103 14.09 -12.72 -11.00
CA ASN A 103 15.37 -13.44 -10.86
C ASN A 103 16.59 -12.52 -11.07
N LEU A 104 16.39 -11.32 -11.61
CA LEU A 104 17.44 -10.35 -11.93
C LEU A 104 17.46 -9.20 -10.94
N TRP A 105 16.29 -8.82 -10.41
CA TRP A 105 16.13 -7.63 -9.57
C TRP A 105 17.03 -7.62 -8.33
N GLY A 106 17.18 -8.77 -7.66
CA GLY A 106 18.01 -8.87 -6.45
C GLY A 106 19.49 -8.50 -6.70
N TYR A 107 20.01 -8.76 -7.91
CA TYR A 107 21.40 -8.44 -8.26
C TYR A 107 21.67 -6.94 -8.36
N ALA A 108 20.62 -6.10 -8.48
CA ALA A 108 20.79 -4.64 -8.43
C ALA A 108 21.14 -4.15 -7.02
N TYR A 109 20.89 -4.95 -5.98
CA TYR A 109 21.07 -4.57 -4.58
C TYR A 109 22.16 -5.37 -3.87
N SER A 110 22.36 -6.64 -4.20
CA SER A 110 23.33 -7.51 -3.53
C SER A 110 24.00 -8.50 -4.48
N ASN A 111 25.27 -8.80 -4.18
CA ASN A 111 26.03 -9.88 -4.83
C ASN A 111 25.89 -11.22 -4.10
N GLU A 112 25.27 -11.24 -2.91
CA GLU A 112 25.06 -12.47 -2.13
C GLU A 112 23.89 -13.27 -2.70
N LYS A 113 24.17 -14.48 -3.19
CA LYS A 113 23.17 -15.34 -3.83
C LYS A 113 21.96 -15.64 -2.93
N GLU A 114 22.19 -15.82 -1.63
CA GLU A 114 21.12 -16.08 -0.66
C GLU A 114 20.11 -14.93 -0.61
N VAL A 115 20.58 -13.67 -0.58
CA VAL A 115 19.72 -12.47 -0.62
C VAL A 115 18.95 -12.41 -1.93
N VAL A 116 19.62 -12.65 -3.06
CA VAL A 116 19.01 -12.57 -4.40
C VAL A 116 17.92 -13.62 -4.58
N GLU A 117 18.19 -14.87 -4.18
CA GLU A 117 17.21 -15.96 -4.25
C GLU A 117 16.00 -15.70 -3.36
N TYR A 118 16.22 -15.11 -2.17
CA TYR A 118 15.13 -14.75 -1.28
C TYR A 118 14.28 -13.61 -1.87
N ILE A 119 14.88 -12.57 -2.43
CA ILE A 119 14.14 -11.51 -3.15
C ILE A 119 13.32 -12.10 -4.29
N ALA A 120 13.89 -13.02 -5.08
CA ALA A 120 13.18 -13.67 -6.18
C ALA A 120 11.94 -14.45 -5.70
N ARG A 121 11.99 -15.04 -4.49
CA ARG A 121 10.84 -15.68 -3.83
C ARG A 121 9.83 -14.67 -3.27
N MET A 122 10.29 -13.50 -2.83
CA MET A 122 9.44 -12.41 -2.33
C MET A 122 8.71 -11.66 -3.46
N MET A 123 9.25 -11.60 -4.68
CA MET A 123 8.66 -10.80 -5.76
C MET A 123 7.22 -11.14 -6.13
N PRO A 124 6.79 -12.42 -6.23
CA PRO A 124 5.38 -12.72 -6.40
C PRO A 124 4.50 -12.14 -5.28
N LEU A 125 4.96 -12.19 -4.04
CA LEU A 125 4.24 -11.65 -2.88
C LEU A 125 4.13 -10.11 -2.97
N LEU A 126 5.22 -9.44 -3.34
CA LEU A 126 5.22 -7.99 -3.57
C LEU A 126 4.33 -7.60 -4.75
N SER A 127 4.33 -8.38 -5.82
CA SER A 127 3.49 -8.12 -7.00
C SER A 127 2.00 -8.11 -6.66
N VAL A 128 1.56 -9.02 -5.78
CA VAL A 128 0.19 -9.05 -5.26
C VAL A 128 -0.06 -7.85 -4.36
N SER A 129 0.90 -7.49 -3.51
CA SER A 129 0.80 -6.32 -2.62
C SER A 129 0.50 -5.06 -3.42
N ILE A 130 1.23 -4.82 -4.52
CA ILE A 130 1.11 -3.62 -5.35
C ILE A 130 -0.27 -3.48 -6.02
N ILE A 131 -0.93 -4.58 -6.35
CA ILE A 131 -2.28 -4.51 -6.92
C ILE A 131 -3.26 -3.92 -5.90
N PHE A 132 -3.16 -4.36 -4.63
CA PHE A 132 -4.00 -3.82 -3.55
C PHE A 132 -3.58 -2.40 -3.19
N ASP A 133 -2.28 -2.14 -3.16
CA ASP A 133 -1.67 -0.85 -2.86
C ASP A 133 -2.13 0.23 -3.86
N ASP A 134 -2.12 -0.10 -5.15
CA ASP A 134 -2.56 0.80 -6.22
C ASP A 134 -4.04 1.18 -6.05
N MET A 135 -4.90 0.18 -5.83
CA MET A 135 -6.33 0.40 -5.56
C MET A 135 -6.56 1.25 -4.32
N GLN A 136 -5.88 0.97 -3.21
CA GLN A 136 -6.05 1.73 -1.97
C GLN A 136 -5.57 3.17 -2.12
N CYS A 137 -4.57 3.43 -2.96
CA CYS A 137 -4.02 4.75 -3.19
C CYS A 137 -5.01 5.63 -3.98
N VAL A 138 -5.65 5.05 -4.99
CA VAL A 138 -6.76 5.70 -5.72
C VAL A 138 -7.92 6.01 -4.78
N LEU A 139 -8.37 5.03 -3.99
CA LEU A 139 -9.47 5.21 -3.04
C LEU A 139 -9.14 6.26 -1.96
N SER A 140 -7.90 6.25 -1.45
CA SER A 140 -7.40 7.27 -0.51
C SER A 140 -7.36 8.66 -1.16
N GLY A 141 -7.04 8.73 -2.45
CA GLY A 141 -7.19 9.94 -3.26
C GLY A 141 -8.62 10.45 -3.29
N VAL A 142 -9.60 9.58 -3.57
CA VAL A 142 -11.03 9.92 -3.58
C VAL A 142 -11.49 10.42 -2.20
N VAL A 143 -11.16 9.71 -1.13
CA VAL A 143 -11.49 10.10 0.25
C VAL A 143 -10.89 11.47 0.59
N ARG A 144 -9.67 11.76 0.14
CA ARG A 144 -9.06 13.10 0.29
C ARG A 144 -9.77 14.17 -0.54
N GLY A 145 -10.15 13.86 -1.78
CA GLY A 145 -10.93 14.75 -2.64
C GLY A 145 -12.30 15.10 -2.08
N CYS A 146 -12.95 14.17 -1.38
CA CYS A 146 -14.24 14.36 -0.71
C CYS A 146 -14.13 15.05 0.67
N GLY A 147 -12.92 15.35 1.17
CA GLY A 147 -12.77 15.95 2.51
C GLY A 147 -12.98 14.98 3.68
N LEU A 148 -12.91 13.66 3.44
CA LEU A 148 -13.18 12.60 4.41
C LEU A 148 -11.90 12.05 5.06
N GLN A 149 -10.83 12.83 5.14
CA GLN A 149 -9.50 12.37 5.56
C GLN A 149 -9.45 11.88 7.02
N ARG A 150 -10.35 12.39 7.88
CA ARG A 150 -10.48 11.87 9.25
C ARG A 150 -10.89 10.41 9.27
N ILE A 151 -11.85 10.03 8.43
CA ILE A 151 -12.31 8.64 8.31
C ILE A 151 -11.19 7.81 7.69
N GLY A 152 -10.54 8.31 6.64
CA GLY A 152 -9.38 7.65 6.03
C GLY A 152 -8.25 7.39 7.03
N ALA A 153 -7.93 8.34 7.91
CA ALA A 153 -6.90 8.16 8.95
C ALA A 153 -7.28 7.06 9.94
N CYS A 154 -8.55 7.00 10.37
CA CYS A 154 -9.05 5.92 11.23
C CYS A 154 -8.96 4.56 10.53
N VAL A 155 -9.28 4.51 9.23
CA VAL A 155 -9.16 3.28 8.43
C VAL A 155 -7.71 2.81 8.39
N ASN A 156 -6.76 3.68 8.06
CA ASN A 156 -5.34 3.33 8.02
C ASN A 156 -4.83 2.83 9.38
N LEU A 157 -5.20 3.52 10.47
CA LEU A 157 -4.85 3.07 11.82
C LEU A 157 -5.40 1.65 12.10
N SER A 158 -6.68 1.42 11.82
CA SER A 158 -7.30 0.11 12.08
C SER A 158 -6.70 -1.00 11.22
N ALA A 159 -6.51 -0.75 9.93
CA ALA A 159 -6.03 -1.74 8.99
C ALA A 159 -4.58 -2.15 9.28
N TYR A 160 -3.69 -1.18 9.49
CA TYR A 160 -2.28 -1.49 9.72
C TYR A 160 -1.97 -1.88 11.16
N TYR A 161 -2.51 -1.18 12.16
CA TYR A 161 -2.08 -1.36 13.55
C TYR A 161 -2.93 -2.38 14.32
N LEU A 162 -4.21 -2.56 13.95
CA LEU A 162 -5.08 -3.54 14.60
C LEU A 162 -5.16 -4.87 13.85
N VAL A 163 -4.85 -4.88 12.55
CA VAL A 163 -4.88 -6.12 11.73
C VAL A 163 -3.50 -6.45 11.17
N GLY A 164 -2.89 -5.56 10.39
CA GLY A 164 -1.67 -5.85 9.64
C GLY A 164 -0.47 -6.22 10.52
N ILE A 165 -0.13 -5.39 11.49
CA ILE A 165 1.00 -5.62 12.41
C ILE A 165 0.75 -6.85 13.29
N PRO A 166 -0.41 -7.03 13.94
CA PRO A 166 -0.69 -8.27 14.67
C PRO A 166 -0.60 -9.52 13.79
N ALA A 167 -1.13 -9.48 12.57
CA ALA A 167 -1.01 -10.59 11.62
C ALA A 167 0.45 -10.85 11.23
N ALA A 168 1.24 -9.79 11.00
CA ALA A 168 2.67 -9.88 10.70
C ALA A 168 3.44 -10.55 11.83
N LEU A 169 3.18 -10.17 13.08
CA LEU A 169 3.77 -10.78 14.26
C LEU A 169 3.39 -12.26 14.37
N CYS A 170 2.12 -12.60 14.17
CA CYS A 170 1.66 -13.99 14.18
C CYS A 170 2.35 -14.82 13.09
N PHE A 171 2.34 -14.37 11.84
CA PHE A 171 2.95 -15.11 10.73
C PHE A 171 4.46 -15.23 10.87
N ALA A 172 5.16 -14.17 11.25
CA ALA A 172 6.61 -14.18 11.36
C ALA A 172 7.12 -15.01 12.55
N PHE A 173 6.53 -14.83 13.74
CA PHE A 173 7.07 -15.38 14.98
C PHE A 173 6.35 -16.64 15.48
N VAL A 174 5.02 -16.75 15.29
CA VAL A 174 4.25 -17.91 15.76
C VAL A 174 4.26 -19.02 14.72
N PHE A 175 4.03 -18.67 13.44
CA PHE A 175 4.08 -19.63 12.33
C PHE A 175 5.48 -19.80 11.71
N HIS A 176 6.48 -19.10 12.26
CA HIS A 176 7.88 -19.19 11.85
C HIS A 176 8.11 -18.95 10.33
N LEU A 177 7.32 -18.07 9.72
CA LEU A 177 7.47 -17.70 8.29
C LEU A 177 8.51 -16.60 8.04
N GLY A 178 9.20 -16.13 9.09
CA GLY A 178 10.27 -15.13 8.97
C GLY A 178 9.82 -13.83 8.28
N GLY A 179 10.67 -13.29 7.41
CA GLY A 179 10.39 -12.07 6.66
C GLY A 179 9.19 -12.17 5.70
N MET A 180 8.95 -13.35 5.11
CA MET A 180 7.71 -13.61 4.35
C MET A 180 6.48 -13.42 5.23
N GLY A 181 6.53 -13.91 6.47
CA GLY A 181 5.43 -13.76 7.42
C GLY A 181 5.11 -12.30 7.74
N LEU A 182 6.15 -11.48 7.91
CA LEU A 182 5.99 -10.03 8.12
C LEU A 182 5.26 -9.39 6.93
N TRP A 183 5.63 -9.76 5.71
CA TRP A 183 5.03 -9.22 4.50
C TRP A 183 3.61 -9.76 4.23
N PHE A 184 3.32 -11.02 4.58
CA PHE A 184 1.95 -11.54 4.55
C PHE A 184 1.03 -10.75 5.48
N GLY A 185 1.51 -10.41 6.68
CA GLY A 185 0.76 -9.59 7.61
C GLY A 185 0.42 -8.21 7.04
N ILE A 186 1.39 -7.56 6.36
CA ILE A 186 1.12 -6.25 5.77
C ILE A 186 0.09 -6.33 4.65
N ILE A 187 0.10 -7.40 3.85
CA ILE A 187 -0.93 -7.66 2.83
C ILE A 187 -2.32 -7.79 3.46
N CYS A 188 -2.46 -8.43 4.62
CA CYS A 188 -3.74 -8.45 5.33
C CYS A 188 -4.21 -7.02 5.68
N GLY A 189 -3.29 -6.16 6.13
CA GLY A 189 -3.57 -4.74 6.35
C GLY A 189 -4.02 -4.02 5.08
N LEU A 190 -3.28 -4.16 3.98
CA LEU A 190 -3.59 -3.57 2.66
C LEU A 190 -5.00 -3.97 2.19
N ILE A 191 -5.33 -5.27 2.27
CA ILE A 191 -6.65 -5.78 1.86
C ILE A 191 -7.76 -5.16 2.72
N VAL A 192 -7.60 -5.12 4.03
CA VAL A 192 -8.60 -4.52 4.94
C VAL A 192 -8.76 -3.03 4.66
N GLN A 193 -7.66 -2.29 4.48
CA GLN A 193 -7.69 -0.87 4.13
C GLN A 193 -8.44 -0.64 2.81
N MET A 194 -8.08 -1.38 1.76
CA MET A 194 -8.71 -1.29 0.44
C MET A 194 -10.21 -1.54 0.54
N LEU A 195 -10.64 -2.62 1.22
CA LEU A 195 -12.06 -2.95 1.38
C LEU A 195 -12.83 -1.88 2.16
N LEU A 196 -12.25 -1.34 3.24
CA LEU A 196 -12.88 -0.29 4.03
C LEU A 196 -13.01 1.02 3.24
N LEU A 197 -11.95 1.44 2.54
CA LEU A 197 -11.98 2.64 1.68
C LEU A 197 -12.95 2.47 0.50
N LEU A 198 -13.03 1.26 -0.07
CA LEU A 198 -14.00 0.94 -1.12
C LEU A 198 -15.42 1.04 -0.57
N ALA A 199 -15.69 0.46 0.60
CA ALA A 199 -17.00 0.54 1.25
C ALA A 199 -17.40 1.99 1.57
N ILE A 200 -16.46 2.81 2.03
CA ILE A 200 -16.68 4.24 2.25
C ILE A 200 -17.03 4.92 0.92
N THR A 201 -16.21 4.71 -0.11
CA THR A 201 -16.40 5.32 -1.43
C THR A 201 -17.74 4.96 -2.07
N MET A 202 -18.19 3.72 -1.91
CA MET A 202 -19.51 3.28 -2.38
C MET A 202 -20.67 3.88 -1.59
N ARG A 203 -20.47 4.21 -0.30
CA ARG A 203 -21.48 4.81 0.58
C ARG A 203 -21.42 6.34 0.63
N THR A 204 -20.41 6.96 0.04
CA THR A 204 -20.30 8.42 -0.05
C THR A 204 -21.53 8.97 -0.75
N ASN A 205 -22.26 9.85 -0.07
CA ASN A 205 -23.26 10.68 -0.74
C ASN A 205 -22.50 11.69 -1.60
N TRP A 206 -22.77 11.67 -2.90
CA TRP A 206 -22.10 12.55 -3.85
C TRP A 206 -22.79 13.91 -3.95
N ASP A 207 -24.07 14.01 -3.55
CA ASP A 207 -24.87 15.25 -3.48
C ASP A 207 -24.48 16.13 -2.29
#